data_AF-A0A5C5YCK0-F1
#
_entry.id   AF-A0A5C5YCK0-F1
#
_cell.length_a   1.000
_cell.length_b   1.000
_cell.length_c   1.000
_cell.angle_alpha   90.00
_cell.angle_beta   90.00
_cell.angle_gamma   90.00
#
_symmetry.space_group_name_H-M   'P 1'
#
loop_
_entity.id
_entity.type
_entity.pdbx_description
1 polymer ?
#
loop_
_entity_poly.entity_id
_entity_poly.type
_entity_poly.pdbx_seq_one_letter_code
_entity_poly.pdbx_strand_id
1 'polypeptide(L)'
;MIESNATYRGWYTGGDQSGVWGNEQFVSEHIKGIGALGNFFVRQKADIKMGDTPSVGWLLNGRLEDPSHPGWGGRYVRAWKRPNLKLNRLPKESDRIEVFGILELVISAGDAPPDAKATLIVENQRLIGHLADDRTMRFRFCPKAAKQYSFQLESTVASLDGLRGAITACAPEPSVAARPDARLPNWWTDDLAPSLAEGPHSGAKTVSRWRESYLSDFAGRILRCQRPVPVNSAELAP
;
A
#
# COMPACT_ATOMS: atom_id res chain seq x y z
N MET A 1 -4.25 12.96 -8.38
CA MET A 1 -3.53 11.80 -7.83
C MET A 1 -3.97 11.60 -6.40
N ILE A 2 -4.27 10.36 -5.99
CA ILE A 2 -4.58 10.00 -4.60
C ILE A 2 -3.52 9.00 -4.15
N GLU A 3 -2.82 9.32 -3.06
CA GLU A 3 -1.91 8.41 -2.39
C GLU A 3 -2.59 7.77 -1.18
N SER A 4 -3.16 6.59 -1.39
CA SER A 4 -3.72 5.75 -0.31
C SER A 4 -2.57 4.94 0.32
N ASN A 5 -1.75 5.57 1.16
CA ASN A 5 -0.56 4.90 1.72
C ASN A 5 -0.93 3.90 2.83
N ALA A 6 -1.96 4.23 3.60
CA ALA A 6 -2.48 3.39 4.68
C ALA A 6 -4.00 3.22 4.66
N THR A 7 -4.77 4.09 3.99
CA THR A 7 -6.24 4.04 4.02
C THR A 7 -6.78 2.69 3.53
N TYR A 8 -6.19 2.09 2.49
CA TYR A 8 -6.61 0.78 1.97
C TYR A 8 -6.60 -0.35 3.01
N ARG A 9 -5.79 -0.21 4.07
CA ARG A 9 -5.66 -1.23 5.11
C ARG A 9 -6.96 -1.44 5.86
N GLY A 10 -7.83 -0.43 5.87
CA GLY A 10 -9.17 -0.51 6.46
C GLY A 10 -10.02 -1.68 5.94
N TRP A 11 -9.76 -2.18 4.73
CA TRP A 11 -10.48 -3.35 4.20
C TRP A 11 -10.23 -4.65 4.96
N TYR A 12 -9.07 -4.78 5.63
CA TYR A 12 -8.67 -6.04 6.27
C TYR A 12 -8.11 -5.87 7.68
N THR A 13 -7.94 -4.63 8.18
CA THR A 13 -7.47 -4.36 9.55
C THR A 13 -8.49 -3.63 10.42
N GLY A 14 -9.65 -3.26 9.89
CA GLY A 14 -10.67 -2.48 10.61
C GLY A 14 -12.10 -2.90 10.30
N GLY A 15 -13.05 -2.15 10.85
CA GLY A 15 -14.49 -2.41 10.70
C GLY A 15 -14.95 -3.66 11.45
N ASP A 16 -16.19 -4.08 11.23
CA ASP A 16 -16.65 -5.35 11.76
C ASP A 16 -15.93 -6.50 11.04
N GLN A 17 -15.30 -7.37 11.83
CA GLN A 17 -14.62 -8.59 11.41
C GLN A 17 -15.09 -9.80 12.22
N SER A 18 -16.21 -9.68 12.93
CA SER A 18 -16.81 -10.78 13.66
C SER A 18 -17.60 -11.70 12.72
N GLY A 19 -17.72 -12.98 13.10
CA GLY A 19 -18.50 -13.97 12.36
C GLY A 19 -18.14 -14.02 10.87
N VAL A 20 -19.18 -13.94 10.03
CA VAL A 20 -19.07 -13.99 8.56
C VAL A 20 -18.26 -12.84 7.96
N TRP A 21 -18.05 -11.76 8.71
CA TRP A 21 -17.26 -10.62 8.29
C TRP A 21 -15.77 -10.83 8.53
N GLY A 22 -15.33 -11.89 9.23
CA GLY A 22 -13.91 -12.19 9.38
C GLY A 22 -13.19 -12.34 8.03
N ASN A 23 -11.91 -11.97 7.95
CA ASN A 23 -11.18 -11.99 6.66
C ASN A 23 -11.12 -13.38 6.02
N GLU A 24 -10.93 -14.43 6.81
CA GLU A 24 -10.95 -15.82 6.34
C GLU A 24 -12.38 -16.34 6.19
N GLN A 25 -13.23 -16.05 7.18
CA GLN A 25 -14.62 -16.49 7.25
C GLN A 25 -15.40 -16.01 6.03
N PHE A 26 -15.33 -14.72 5.70
CA PHE A 26 -15.98 -14.15 4.53
C PHE A 26 -15.57 -14.87 3.24
N VAL A 27 -14.27 -15.13 3.06
CA VAL A 27 -13.78 -15.83 1.86
C VAL A 27 -14.28 -17.27 1.85
N SER A 28 -14.26 -17.95 2.99
CA SER A 28 -14.70 -19.35 3.09
C SER A 28 -16.20 -19.53 2.84
N GLU A 29 -17.03 -18.57 3.27
CA GLU A 29 -18.48 -18.66 3.23
C GLU A 29 -19.10 -18.04 1.96
N HIS A 30 -18.52 -16.96 1.43
CA HIS A 30 -19.12 -16.19 0.34
C HIS A 30 -18.35 -16.25 -0.98
N ILE A 31 -17.08 -16.67 -0.97
CA ILE A 31 -16.22 -16.61 -2.16
C ILE A 31 -15.81 -18.01 -2.64
N LYS A 32 -15.40 -18.88 -1.72
CA LYS A 32 -14.90 -20.22 -2.03
C LYS A 32 -15.97 -21.04 -2.74
N GLY A 33 -15.58 -21.70 -3.84
CA GLY A 33 -16.48 -22.56 -4.61
C GLY A 33 -17.42 -21.82 -5.57
N ILE A 34 -17.43 -20.48 -5.57
CA ILE A 34 -18.27 -19.69 -6.49
C ILE A 34 -17.60 -19.61 -7.88
N GLY A 35 -17.81 -20.67 -8.66
CA GLY A 35 -17.32 -20.79 -10.03
C GLY A 35 -15.79 -20.73 -10.15
N ALA A 36 -15.32 -20.46 -11.37
CA ALA A 36 -13.88 -20.36 -11.64
C ALA A 36 -13.23 -19.17 -10.91
N LEU A 37 -13.95 -18.06 -10.76
CA LEU A 37 -13.43 -16.84 -10.14
C LEU A 37 -13.22 -17.01 -8.63
N GLY A 38 -14.18 -17.59 -7.91
CA GLY A 38 -14.02 -17.88 -6.47
C GLY A 38 -12.84 -18.83 -6.19
N ASN A 39 -12.70 -19.87 -7.01
CA ASN A 39 -11.55 -20.78 -6.93
C ASN A 39 -10.22 -20.10 -7.27
N PHE A 40 -10.22 -19.18 -8.23
CA PHE A 40 -9.03 -18.37 -8.52
C PHE A 40 -8.68 -17.45 -7.34
N PHE A 41 -9.66 -16.77 -6.76
CA PHE A 41 -9.46 -15.89 -5.60
C PHE A 41 -8.74 -16.64 -4.47
N VAL A 42 -9.28 -17.80 -4.03
CA VAL A 42 -8.72 -18.59 -2.93
C VAL A 42 -7.31 -19.09 -3.22
N ARG A 43 -6.99 -19.42 -4.48
CA ARG A 43 -5.63 -19.81 -4.89
C ARG A 43 -4.62 -18.68 -4.78
N GLN A 44 -5.04 -17.43 -4.99
CA GLN A 44 -4.15 -16.28 -4.79
C GLN A 44 -3.99 -15.96 -3.31
N LYS A 45 -5.10 -15.94 -2.56
CA LYS A 45 -5.12 -15.69 -1.12
C LYS A 45 -6.47 -16.11 -0.51
N ALA A 46 -6.45 -16.87 0.58
CA ALA A 46 -7.65 -17.44 1.21
C ALA A 46 -8.29 -16.53 2.28
N ASP A 47 -7.81 -15.29 2.42
CA ASP A 47 -8.28 -14.26 3.35
C ASP A 47 -8.34 -12.89 2.65
N ILE A 48 -9.15 -11.99 3.18
CA ILE A 48 -9.25 -10.62 2.64
C ILE A 48 -7.92 -9.88 2.80
N LYS A 49 -7.39 -9.39 1.67
CA LYS A 49 -6.31 -8.40 1.62
C LYS A 49 -6.71 -7.16 0.84
N MET A 50 -7.24 -7.33 -0.38
CA MET A 50 -7.95 -6.27 -1.11
C MET A 50 -7.28 -4.89 -1.11
N GLY A 51 -5.95 -4.84 -1.34
CA GLY A 51 -5.16 -3.62 -1.18
C GLY A 51 -5.49 -2.53 -2.20
N ASP A 52 -5.79 -2.90 -3.44
CA ASP A 52 -6.14 -1.97 -4.51
C ASP A 52 -7.67 -1.74 -4.61
N THR A 53 -8.46 -2.43 -3.79
CA THR A 53 -9.92 -2.34 -3.77
C THR A 53 -10.47 -0.92 -3.56
N PRO A 54 -9.82 0.00 -2.79
CA PRO A 54 -10.34 1.36 -2.70
C PRO A 54 -10.50 2.04 -4.07
N SER A 55 -9.66 1.73 -5.06
CA SER A 55 -9.78 2.30 -6.41
C SER A 55 -11.07 1.86 -7.11
N VAL A 56 -11.50 0.61 -6.91
CA VAL A 56 -12.79 0.11 -7.44
C VAL A 56 -13.95 0.60 -6.59
N GLY A 57 -13.81 0.58 -5.26
CA GLY A 57 -14.80 1.13 -4.34
C GLY A 57 -15.13 2.59 -4.63
N TRP A 58 -14.13 3.39 -5.03
CA TRP A 58 -14.31 4.77 -5.48
C TRP A 58 -15.27 4.89 -6.66
N LEU A 59 -15.17 3.98 -7.64
CA LEU A 59 -16.03 3.97 -8.83
C LEU A 59 -17.44 3.47 -8.53
N LEU A 60 -17.57 2.50 -7.62
CA LEU A 60 -18.85 1.88 -7.30
C LEU A 60 -19.71 2.75 -6.37
N ASN A 61 -19.09 3.41 -5.40
CA ASN A 61 -19.80 4.18 -4.38
C ASN A 61 -18.91 5.28 -3.79
N GLY A 62 -18.52 6.22 -4.64
CA GLY A 62 -17.73 7.40 -4.28
C GLY A 62 -18.15 8.62 -5.09
N ARG A 63 -17.58 9.78 -4.75
CA ARG A 63 -17.79 11.03 -5.49
C ARG A 63 -16.59 11.27 -6.39
N LEU A 64 -16.74 11.00 -7.69
CA LEU A 64 -15.62 10.87 -8.62
C LEU A 64 -14.74 12.12 -8.72
N GLU A 65 -15.32 13.29 -8.51
CA GLU A 65 -14.69 14.59 -8.75
C GLU A 65 -13.97 15.17 -7.51
N ASP A 66 -14.26 14.66 -6.30
CA ASP A 66 -13.77 15.27 -5.06
C ASP A 66 -13.34 14.23 -4.01
N PRO A 67 -12.01 14.00 -3.87
CA PRO A 67 -11.45 13.07 -2.89
C PRO A 67 -11.71 13.41 -1.42
N SER A 68 -12.19 14.62 -1.11
CA SER A 68 -12.50 15.04 0.27
C SER A 68 -13.84 14.51 0.77
N HIS A 69 -14.70 14.00 -0.11
CA HIS A 69 -15.95 13.38 0.26
C HIS A 69 -15.78 11.89 0.60
N PRO A 70 -16.52 11.37 1.59
CA PRO A 70 -16.45 9.96 1.95
C PRO A 70 -17.09 9.07 0.87
N GLY A 71 -16.52 7.89 0.68
CA GLY A 71 -17.08 6.80 -0.10
C GLY A 71 -16.38 5.48 0.20
N TRP A 72 -16.73 4.42 -0.53
CA TRP A 72 -16.09 3.11 -0.36
C TRP A 72 -14.59 3.15 -0.68
N GLY A 73 -14.14 4.06 -1.55
CA GLY A 73 -12.72 4.26 -1.80
C GLY A 73 -11.98 5.10 -0.76
N GLY A 74 -12.66 5.59 0.29
CA GLY A 74 -12.09 6.34 1.40
C GLY A 74 -12.46 7.82 1.41
N ARG A 75 -11.74 8.59 2.23
CA ARG A 75 -11.78 10.06 2.28
C ARG A 75 -10.37 10.58 2.47
N TYR A 76 -9.97 11.56 1.66
CA TYR A 76 -8.59 12.03 1.60
C TYR A 76 -8.49 13.52 1.89
N VAL A 77 -7.30 13.96 2.31
CA VAL A 77 -6.95 15.36 2.51
C VAL A 77 -5.91 15.79 1.50
N ARG A 78 -5.77 17.11 1.29
CA ARG A 78 -4.79 17.65 0.38
C ARG A 78 -3.37 17.34 0.87
N ALA A 79 -2.52 16.90 -0.06
CA ALA A 79 -1.15 16.56 0.27
C ALA A 79 -0.35 17.79 0.72
N TRP A 80 0.44 17.63 1.79
CA TRP A 80 1.51 18.56 2.14
C TRP A 80 2.78 18.22 1.36
N LYS A 81 3.88 18.91 1.67
CA LYS A 81 5.19 18.62 1.07
C LYS A 81 5.52 17.15 1.28
N ARG A 82 5.58 16.38 0.18
CA ARG A 82 5.87 14.95 0.27
C ARG A 82 7.30 14.72 0.77
N PRO A 83 7.50 13.90 1.81
CA PRO A 83 8.81 13.69 2.41
C PRO A 83 9.74 12.96 1.42
N ASN A 84 10.78 13.64 0.99
CA ASN A 84 11.88 13.09 0.20
C ASN A 84 13.19 13.46 0.87
N LEU A 85 14.03 12.46 1.14
CA LEU A 85 15.35 12.63 1.74
C LEU A 85 16.39 12.02 0.80
N LYS A 86 17.30 12.86 0.29
CA LYS A 86 18.44 12.43 -0.51
C LYS A 86 19.71 12.48 0.32
N LEU A 87 20.44 11.36 0.40
CA LEU A 87 21.71 11.25 1.10
C LEU A 87 22.80 10.73 0.17
N ASN A 88 23.98 11.38 0.21
CA ASN A 88 25.14 10.95 -0.57
C ASN A 88 26.01 9.92 0.18
N ARG A 89 25.41 9.19 1.13
CA ARG A 89 26.03 8.22 2.04
C ARG A 89 24.96 7.26 2.57
N LEU A 90 25.38 6.17 3.21
CA LEU A 90 24.43 5.41 4.04
C LEU A 90 23.87 6.29 5.18
N PRO A 91 22.60 6.10 5.56
CA PRO A 91 22.00 6.79 6.71
C PRO A 91 22.70 6.45 8.04
N LYS A 92 22.70 7.41 8.95
CA LYS A 92 23.08 7.28 10.36
C LYS A 92 21.81 7.23 11.19
N GLU A 93 21.87 6.60 12.36
CA GLU A 93 20.72 6.43 13.27
C GLU A 93 19.96 7.74 13.59
N SER A 94 20.70 8.86 13.66
CA SER A 94 20.15 10.21 13.87
C SER A 94 19.40 10.79 12.67
N ASP A 95 19.59 10.26 11.47
CA ASP A 95 18.84 10.68 10.29
C ASP A 95 17.37 10.26 10.44
N ARG A 96 16.46 11.15 10.04
CA ARG A 96 15.02 10.94 10.18
C ARG A 96 14.30 11.12 8.85
N ILE A 97 13.24 10.35 8.66
CA ILE A 97 12.31 10.49 7.54
C ILE A 97 10.89 10.20 8.02
N GLU A 98 9.89 10.77 7.36
CA GLU A 98 8.49 10.39 7.62
C GLU A 98 8.18 9.01 7.02
N VAL A 99 7.25 8.28 7.64
CA VAL A 99 6.65 7.07 7.05
C VAL A 99 6.06 7.43 5.68
N PHE A 100 6.21 6.53 4.71
CA PHE A 100 5.84 6.71 3.30
C PHE A 100 6.62 7.80 2.55
N GLY A 101 7.68 8.35 3.14
CA GLY A 101 8.65 9.16 2.42
C GLY A 101 9.56 8.35 1.50
N ILE A 102 10.23 9.05 0.59
CA ILE A 102 11.21 8.45 -0.32
C ILE A 102 12.62 8.79 0.16
N LEU A 103 13.35 7.80 0.62
CA LEU A 103 14.79 7.87 0.86
C LEU A 103 15.52 7.54 -0.43
N GLU A 104 16.31 8.47 -0.96
CA GLU A 104 17.23 8.24 -2.07
C GLU A 104 18.67 8.23 -1.56
N LEU A 105 19.37 7.10 -1.73
CA LEU A 105 20.77 6.97 -1.40
C LEU A 105 21.58 7.08 -2.68
N VAL A 106 22.59 7.95 -2.70
CA VAL A 106 23.48 8.21 -3.85
C VAL A 106 24.92 8.07 -3.38
N ILE A 107 25.43 6.85 -3.38
CA ILE A 107 26.72 6.54 -2.77
C ILE A 107 27.77 6.45 -3.88
N SER A 108 28.92 7.11 -3.73
CA SER A 108 30.00 7.02 -4.73
C SER A 108 30.42 5.56 -4.92
N ALA A 109 30.46 5.10 -6.17
CA ALA A 109 30.97 3.78 -6.55
C ALA A 109 32.43 3.84 -7.03
N GLY A 110 33.04 5.03 -7.09
CA GLY A 110 34.41 5.22 -7.57
C GLY A 110 34.59 4.74 -9.01
N ASP A 111 35.67 3.98 -9.27
CA ASP A 111 35.96 3.39 -10.57
C ASP A 111 35.28 2.03 -10.80
N ALA A 112 34.12 1.80 -10.18
CA ALA A 112 33.36 0.56 -10.37
C ALA A 112 33.09 0.29 -11.87
N PRO A 113 33.21 -0.97 -12.32
CA PRO A 113 32.94 -1.31 -13.71
C PRO A 113 31.45 -1.15 -14.04
N PRO A 114 31.08 -0.97 -15.32
CA PRO A 114 29.68 -0.75 -15.73
C PRO A 114 28.69 -1.85 -15.32
N ASP A 115 29.18 -3.08 -15.13
CA ASP A 115 28.39 -4.25 -14.72
C ASP A 115 28.35 -4.46 -13.20
N ALA A 116 28.90 -3.51 -12.42
CA ALA A 116 28.91 -3.59 -10.96
C ALA A 116 27.49 -3.66 -10.39
N LYS A 117 27.31 -4.53 -9.40
CA LYS A 117 26.03 -4.80 -8.76
C LYS A 117 26.11 -4.46 -7.29
N ALA A 118 25.06 -3.86 -6.76
CA ALA A 118 24.87 -3.71 -5.34
C ALA A 118 23.40 -3.90 -4.97
N THR A 119 23.15 -4.41 -3.77
CA THR A 119 21.82 -4.62 -3.20
C THR A 119 21.79 -4.01 -1.81
N LEU A 120 20.80 -3.16 -1.56
CA LEU A 120 20.49 -2.65 -0.23
C LEU A 120 19.53 -3.60 0.45
N ILE A 121 19.99 -4.21 1.54
CA ILE A 121 19.23 -5.13 2.37
C ILE A 121 18.57 -4.33 3.50
N VAL A 122 17.25 -4.46 3.64
CA VAL A 122 16.48 -3.84 4.72
C VAL A 122 15.34 -4.76 5.10
N GLU A 123 15.37 -5.31 6.32
CA GLU A 123 14.43 -6.33 6.78
C GLU A 123 14.35 -7.51 5.80
N ASN A 124 13.16 -7.81 5.29
CA ASN A 124 12.91 -8.85 4.28
C ASN A 124 12.99 -8.32 2.83
N GLN A 125 13.40 -7.07 2.61
CA GLN A 125 13.49 -6.46 1.29
C GLN A 125 14.93 -6.45 0.78
N ARG A 126 15.08 -6.71 -0.52
CA ARG A 126 16.33 -6.63 -1.28
C ARG A 126 16.13 -5.62 -2.40
N LEU A 127 16.75 -4.45 -2.28
CA LEU A 127 16.57 -3.33 -3.20
C LEU A 127 17.78 -3.25 -4.12
N ILE A 128 17.56 -3.55 -5.40
CA ILE A 128 18.62 -3.55 -6.42
C ILE A 128 19.08 -2.12 -6.65
N GLY A 129 20.39 -1.90 -6.54
CA GLY A 129 21.03 -0.64 -6.82
C GLY A 129 21.20 -0.39 -8.31
N HIS A 130 21.20 0.88 -8.69
CA HIS A 130 21.47 1.32 -10.05
C HIS A 130 22.78 2.12 -10.09
N LEU A 131 23.78 1.61 -10.81
CA LEU A 131 24.99 2.38 -11.13
C LEU A 131 24.63 3.43 -12.19
N ALA A 132 24.74 4.70 -11.84
CA ALA A 132 24.48 5.82 -12.74
C ALA A 132 25.77 6.30 -13.44
N ASP A 133 25.61 7.05 -14.54
CA ASP A 133 26.72 7.58 -15.37
C ASP A 133 27.70 8.46 -14.59
N ASP A 134 27.23 9.10 -13.50
CA ASP A 134 28.05 9.90 -12.59
C ASP A 134 28.84 9.06 -11.57
N ARG A 135 28.94 7.74 -11.81
CA ARG A 135 29.64 6.76 -10.98
C ARG A 135 29.11 6.69 -9.55
N THR A 136 27.80 6.88 -9.38
CA THR A 136 27.11 6.68 -8.10
C THR A 136 26.25 5.42 -8.15
N MET A 137 26.28 4.63 -7.06
CA MET A 137 25.36 3.54 -6.83
C MET A 137 24.13 4.08 -6.08
N ARG A 138 22.95 3.95 -6.71
CA ARG A 138 21.71 4.58 -6.23
C ARG A 138 20.68 3.57 -5.76
N PHE A 139 20.03 3.87 -4.64
CA PHE A 139 18.95 3.07 -4.07
C PHE A 139 17.77 3.95 -3.67
N ARG A 140 16.57 3.37 -3.69
CA ARG A 140 15.37 4.01 -3.16
C ARG A 140 14.66 3.11 -2.16
N PHE A 141 14.31 3.68 -1.02
CA PHE A 141 13.59 3.00 0.05
C PHE A 141 12.41 3.85 0.52
N CYS A 142 11.32 3.19 0.89
CA CYS A 142 10.13 3.81 1.44
C CYS A 142 9.75 3.09 2.74
N PRO A 143 9.91 3.72 3.93
CA PRO A 143 9.55 3.10 5.19
C PRO A 143 8.03 3.00 5.34
N LYS A 144 7.53 1.84 5.75
CA LYS A 144 6.08 1.56 5.83
C LYS A 144 5.52 1.59 7.26
N ALA A 145 6.36 1.88 8.24
CA ALA A 145 6.04 1.99 9.66
C ALA A 145 7.03 2.92 10.37
N ALA A 146 6.56 3.58 11.43
CA ALA A 146 7.37 4.47 12.26
C ALA A 146 8.23 3.62 13.21
N LYS A 147 9.50 3.46 12.85
CA LYS A 147 10.52 2.71 13.60
C LYS A 147 11.89 2.96 13.00
N GLN A 148 12.92 2.42 13.64
CA GLN A 148 14.25 2.35 13.06
C GLN A 148 14.33 1.24 12.01
N TYR A 149 15.00 1.53 10.89
CA TYR A 149 15.37 0.56 9.87
C TYR A 149 16.89 0.47 9.80
N SER A 150 17.41 -0.75 9.75
CA SER A 150 18.83 -1.02 9.55
C SER A 150 19.09 -1.47 8.11
N PHE A 151 20.20 -1.01 7.55
CA PHE A 151 20.63 -1.29 6.20
C PHE A 151 21.96 -2.03 6.19
N GLN A 152 22.12 -2.92 5.22
CA GLN A 152 23.40 -3.51 4.83
C GLN A 152 23.52 -3.51 3.31
N LEU A 153 24.70 -3.20 2.80
CA LEU A 153 25.02 -3.37 1.38
C LEU A 153 25.68 -4.73 1.13
N GLU A 154 25.21 -5.41 0.09
CA GLU A 154 25.89 -6.53 -0.58
C GLU A 154 26.29 -6.03 -1.96
N SER A 155 27.57 -6.04 -2.33
CA SER A 155 28.08 -5.37 -3.52
C SER A 155 29.28 -6.07 -4.14
N THR A 156 29.42 -5.99 -5.47
CA THR A 156 30.65 -6.38 -6.18
C THR A 156 31.73 -5.28 -6.10
N VAL A 157 31.35 -4.07 -5.65
CA VAL A 157 32.27 -2.95 -5.43
C VAL A 157 32.79 -3.01 -4.01
N ALA A 158 34.09 -3.26 -3.83
CA ALA A 158 34.72 -3.48 -2.53
C ALA A 158 34.52 -2.34 -1.52
N SER A 159 34.47 -1.08 -1.98
CA SER A 159 34.23 0.08 -1.11
C SER A 159 32.79 0.19 -0.59
N LEU A 160 31.84 -0.54 -1.21
CA LEU A 160 30.43 -0.53 -0.85
C LEU A 160 30.01 -1.79 -0.08
N ASP A 161 30.67 -2.91 -0.33
CA ASP A 161 30.29 -4.20 0.24
C ASP A 161 30.42 -4.21 1.77
N GLY A 162 29.40 -4.74 2.44
CA GLY A 162 29.36 -4.83 3.90
C GLY A 162 29.09 -3.51 4.63
N LEU A 163 28.95 -2.37 3.95
CA LEU A 163 28.61 -1.10 4.59
C LEU A 163 27.25 -1.19 5.29
N ARG A 164 27.16 -0.58 6.48
CA ARG A 164 25.96 -0.58 7.32
C ARG A 164 25.49 0.84 7.62
N GLY A 165 24.18 0.97 7.80
CA GLY A 165 23.55 2.23 8.18
C GLY A 165 22.23 1.99 8.88
N ALA A 166 21.63 3.05 9.41
CA ALA A 166 20.30 3.00 9.99
C ALA A 166 19.59 4.33 9.81
N ILE A 167 18.25 4.33 9.73
CA ILE A 167 17.44 5.55 9.69
C ILE A 167 16.23 5.40 10.61
N THR A 168 15.81 6.50 11.23
CA THR A 168 14.61 6.54 12.07
C THR A 168 13.42 7.07 11.27
N ALA A 169 12.44 6.21 10.98
CA ALA A 169 11.18 6.63 10.37
C ALA A 169 10.18 7.10 11.43
N CYS A 170 9.49 8.20 11.19
CA CYS A 170 8.57 8.85 12.13
C CYS A 170 7.17 9.01 11.53
N ALA A 171 6.13 8.93 12.35
CA ALA A 171 4.80 9.33 11.90
C ALA A 171 4.77 10.86 11.67
N PRO A 172 4.12 11.35 10.59
CA PRO A 172 3.89 12.77 10.43
C PRO A 172 2.91 13.29 11.49
N GLU A 173 3.13 14.52 11.97
CA GLU A 173 2.22 15.19 12.88
C GLU A 173 0.90 15.54 12.17
N PRO A 174 -0.29 15.24 12.72
CA PRO A 174 -1.56 15.50 12.02
C PRO A 174 -1.76 16.95 11.56
N SER A 175 -1.15 17.91 12.25
CA SER A 175 -1.23 19.34 11.92
C SER A 175 -0.64 19.70 10.55
N VAL A 176 0.23 18.87 9.97
CA VAL A 176 0.79 19.11 8.63
C VAL A 176 -0.28 19.09 7.53
N ALA A 177 -1.37 18.34 7.74
CA ALA A 177 -2.50 18.28 6.80
C ALA A 177 -3.23 19.64 6.67
N ALA A 178 -3.10 20.52 7.65
CA ALA A 178 -3.65 21.89 7.59
C ALA A 178 -2.81 22.83 6.71
N ARG A 179 -1.67 22.38 6.17
CA ARG A 179 -0.74 23.17 5.35
C ARG A 179 -0.46 22.46 4.03
N PRO A 180 -1.45 22.38 3.12
CA PRO A 180 -1.27 21.73 1.83
C PRO A 180 -0.20 22.44 0.99
N ASP A 181 0.54 21.67 0.19
CA ASP A 181 1.57 22.23 -0.69
C ASP A 181 0.93 22.80 -1.95
N ALA A 182 1.10 24.10 -2.19
CA ALA A 182 0.54 24.79 -3.36
C ALA A 182 1.07 24.22 -4.69
N ARG A 183 2.24 23.57 -4.69
CA ARG A 183 2.83 22.91 -5.87
C ARG A 183 2.17 21.57 -6.20
N LEU A 184 1.32 21.06 -5.30
CA LEU A 184 0.62 19.80 -5.42
C LEU A 184 -0.90 20.02 -5.47
N PRO A 185 -1.42 20.83 -6.41
CA PRO A 185 -2.80 21.29 -6.39
C PRO A 185 -3.83 20.16 -6.58
N ASN A 186 -3.41 19.02 -7.15
CA ASN A 186 -4.28 17.88 -7.45
C ASN A 186 -3.80 16.59 -6.75
N TRP A 187 -2.99 16.69 -5.70
CA TRP A 187 -2.55 15.53 -4.92
C TRP A 187 -3.25 15.46 -3.57
N TRP A 188 -3.63 14.23 -3.23
CA TRP A 188 -4.38 13.87 -2.05
C TRP A 188 -3.70 12.71 -1.35
N THR A 189 -3.87 12.61 -0.04
CA THR A 189 -3.26 11.56 0.78
C THR A 189 -4.16 11.21 1.96
N ASP A 190 -3.82 10.14 2.68
CA ASP A 190 -4.54 9.70 3.86
C ASP A 190 -4.80 10.84 4.87
N ASP A 191 -5.98 10.83 5.49
CA ASP A 191 -6.27 11.73 6.60
C ASP A 191 -5.55 11.27 7.87
N LEU A 192 -4.69 12.14 8.42
CA LEU A 192 -3.88 11.86 9.59
C LEU A 192 -4.63 11.98 10.92
N ALA A 193 -5.90 12.39 10.92
CA ALA A 193 -6.67 12.52 12.16
C ALA A 193 -6.68 11.18 12.94
N PRO A 194 -6.24 11.16 14.22
CA PRO A 194 -6.16 9.92 15.00
C PRO A 194 -7.51 9.19 15.13
N SER A 195 -8.62 9.93 15.13
CA SER A 195 -9.98 9.36 15.17
C SER A 195 -10.33 8.53 13.92
N LEU A 196 -9.59 8.71 12.82
CA LEU A 196 -9.78 8.01 11.55
C LEU A 196 -8.77 6.88 11.33
N ALA A 197 -7.91 6.60 12.31
CA ALA A 197 -6.94 5.53 12.21
C ALA A 197 -7.49 4.18 12.69
N GLU A 198 -7.08 3.10 12.03
CA GLU A 198 -7.15 1.73 12.56
C GLU A 198 -5.75 1.32 13.02
N GLY A 199 -5.52 1.29 14.34
CA GLY A 199 -4.17 1.11 14.89
C GLY A 199 -3.18 2.13 14.31
N PRO A 200 -2.06 1.71 13.70
CA PRO A 200 -1.06 2.63 13.12
C PRO A 200 -1.43 3.11 11.70
N HIS A 201 -2.62 2.83 11.19
CA HIS A 201 -3.00 3.08 9.80
C HIS A 201 -3.90 4.31 9.69
N SER A 202 -3.30 5.47 9.41
CA SER A 202 -4.02 6.73 9.17
C SER A 202 -5.04 6.60 8.04
N GLY A 203 -6.21 7.22 8.22
CA GLY A 203 -7.31 7.22 7.26
C GLY A 203 -8.03 5.87 7.06
N ALA A 204 -7.54 4.76 7.64
CA ALA A 204 -8.12 3.43 7.42
C ALA A 204 -9.60 3.34 7.83
N LYS A 205 -10.06 4.07 8.85
CA LYS A 205 -11.48 4.11 9.24
C LYS A 205 -12.39 4.76 8.21
N THR A 206 -11.83 5.57 7.29
CA THR A 206 -12.62 6.17 6.21
C THR A 206 -13.15 5.12 5.24
N VAL A 207 -12.47 3.97 5.15
CA VAL A 207 -12.87 2.81 4.36
C VAL A 207 -13.50 1.73 5.23
N SER A 208 -12.90 1.40 6.39
CA SER A 208 -13.33 0.25 7.19
C SER A 208 -14.77 0.36 7.70
N ARG A 209 -15.27 1.59 7.89
CA ARG A 209 -16.68 1.86 8.21
C ARG A 209 -17.68 1.37 7.16
N TRP A 210 -17.23 1.11 5.94
CA TRP A 210 -18.05 0.63 4.81
C TRP A 210 -17.88 -0.87 4.56
N ARG A 211 -17.08 -1.55 5.37
CA ARG A 211 -16.65 -2.92 5.11
C ARG A 211 -17.81 -3.89 4.94
N GLU A 212 -18.78 -3.88 5.86
CA GLU A 212 -19.97 -4.71 5.76
C GLU A 212 -20.76 -4.47 4.46
N SER A 213 -21.04 -3.20 4.13
CA SER A 213 -21.80 -2.85 2.93
C SER A 213 -21.07 -3.25 1.64
N TYR A 214 -19.77 -2.98 1.58
CA TYR A 214 -18.94 -3.37 0.43
C TYR A 214 -18.87 -4.89 0.26
N LEU A 215 -18.60 -5.62 1.35
CA LEU A 215 -18.48 -7.07 1.32
C LEU A 215 -19.81 -7.75 1.00
N SER A 216 -20.93 -7.21 1.48
CA SER A 216 -22.27 -7.66 1.10
C SER A 216 -22.52 -7.50 -0.42
N ASP A 217 -22.19 -6.33 -0.98
CA ASP A 217 -22.30 -6.09 -2.43
C ASP A 217 -21.37 -7.01 -3.22
N PHE A 218 -20.13 -7.20 -2.76
CA PHE A 218 -19.16 -8.09 -3.39
C PHE A 218 -19.63 -9.56 -3.37
N ALA A 219 -20.14 -10.04 -2.24
CA ALA A 219 -20.74 -11.37 -2.11
C ALA A 219 -21.95 -11.54 -3.05
N GLY A 220 -22.78 -10.52 -3.21
CA GLY A 220 -23.88 -10.57 -4.18
C GLY A 220 -23.40 -10.63 -5.64
N ARG A 221 -22.35 -9.86 -5.99
CA ARG A 221 -21.81 -9.81 -7.36
C ARG A 221 -21.12 -11.09 -7.77
N ILE A 222 -20.37 -11.74 -6.87
CA ILE A 222 -19.62 -12.94 -7.23
C ILE A 222 -20.53 -14.13 -7.59
N LEU A 223 -21.78 -14.15 -7.11
CA LEU A 223 -22.78 -15.16 -7.49
C LEU A 223 -23.04 -15.19 -9.00
N ARG A 224 -22.83 -14.07 -9.72
CA ARG A 224 -22.92 -14.01 -11.19
C ARG A 224 -21.85 -14.85 -11.89
N CYS A 225 -20.83 -15.28 -11.16
CA CYS A 225 -19.76 -16.14 -11.66
C CYS A 225 -20.04 -17.64 -11.42
N GLN A 226 -21.18 -17.99 -10.81
CA GLN A 226 -21.63 -19.38 -10.73
C GLN A 226 -21.85 -19.95 -12.12
N ARG A 227 -21.65 -21.26 -12.27
CA ARG A 227 -22.01 -21.94 -13.51
C ARG A 227 -23.53 -21.81 -13.70
N PRO A 228 -24.01 -21.56 -14.94
CA PRO A 228 -25.42 -21.59 -15.23
C PRO A 228 -26.02 -22.93 -14.77
N VAL A 229 -27.19 -22.88 -14.15
CA VAL A 229 -27.97 -24.10 -13.91
C VAL A 229 -28.31 -24.68 -15.29
N PRO A 230 -28.06 -25.97 -15.56
CA PRO A 230 -28.48 -26.59 -16.80
C PRO A 230 -29.99 -26.39 -16.96
N VAL A 231 -30.42 -25.74 -18.03
CA VAL A 231 -31.85 -25.68 -18.36
C VAL A 231 -32.26 -27.09 -18.74
N ASN A 232 -33.22 -27.65 -18.00
CA ASN A 232 -33.76 -28.95 -18.33
C ASN A 232 -34.52 -28.81 -19.66
N SER A 233 -34.04 -29.47 -20.72
CA SER A 233 -34.59 -29.39 -22.07
C SER A 233 -36.05 -29.86 -22.20
N ALA A 234 -36.64 -30.37 -21.11
CA ALA A 234 -38.05 -30.73 -21.01
C ALA A 234 -39.01 -29.54 -20.76
N GLU A 235 -38.52 -28.39 -20.28
CA GLU A 235 -39.34 -27.17 -20.05
C GLU A 235 -39.39 -26.21 -21.26
N LEU A 236 -38.69 -26.55 -22.34
CA LEU A 236 -38.62 -25.76 -23.58
C LEU A 236 -39.49 -26.32 -24.72
N ALA A 237 -40.37 -27.28 -24.44
CA ALA A 237 -41.38 -27.72 -25.41
C ALA A 237 -42.58 -26.75 -25.39
N PRO A 238 -43.04 -26.25 -26.57
CA PRO A 238 -44.15 -25.31 -26.68
C PRO A 238 -45.51 -25.89 -26.27
#